data_AF-A0A7W1T2B7-F1
#
_entry.id   AF-A0A7W1T2B7-F1
#
_cell.length_a   1.000
_cell.length_b   1.000
_cell.length_c   1.000
_cell.angle_alpha   90.00
_cell.angle_beta   90.00
_cell.angle_gamma   90.00
#
_symmetry.space_group_name_H-M   'P 1'
#
loop_
_entity.id
_entity.type
_entity.pdbx_description
1 polymer ?
#
loop_
_entity_poly.entity_id
_entity_poly.type
_entity_poly.pdbx_seq_one_letter_code
_entity_poly.pdbx_strand_id
1 'polypeptide(L)'
;MRQELDALIDQYEEVLGEPAASGSTSPEPETVRLDMGESCQMFAAALRQSNIEFGKRHDELVASFVAALVSKPLVILTGLSGSGKTQIAIRMGEWLGMGRLYVAAVRPDWTGAEALFGYEDGLKPLVDGRAAWAVPGPMEFMLSAASDSGNPYLLLLDEMNLAHVERYFADVLSGMESGQPCLPNLVKGADGAWRVRPQGPDRIPLPRNLWIVGTVNVDETTYMFSPKVLDRANTFEFRVPTDEIRTIWRKPTRCEAGDPALV
;
A
#
# COMPACT_ATOMS: atom_id res chain seq x y z
N MET A 1 -14.96 39.63 -35.58
CA MET A 1 -14.61 39.18 -34.22
C MET A 1 -15.73 38.42 -33.48
N ARG A 2 -16.90 38.99 -33.13
CA ARG A 2 -18.00 38.15 -32.55
C ARG A 2 -18.66 37.23 -33.58
N GLN A 3 -18.92 37.72 -34.79
CA GLN A 3 -19.51 36.90 -35.86
C GLN A 3 -18.61 35.77 -36.38
N GLU A 4 -17.29 35.87 -36.20
CA GLU A 4 -16.34 34.80 -36.58
C GLU A 4 -16.23 33.72 -35.50
N LEU A 5 -16.59 34.04 -34.26
CA LEU A 5 -16.59 33.08 -33.15
C LEU A 5 -17.87 32.23 -33.17
N ASP A 6 -19.02 32.85 -33.45
CA ASP A 6 -20.30 32.14 -33.56
C ASP A 6 -20.28 31.15 -34.75
N ALA A 7 -19.71 31.56 -35.89
CA ALA A 7 -19.54 30.68 -37.06
C ALA A 7 -18.60 29.49 -36.79
N LEU A 8 -17.67 29.61 -35.84
CA LEU A 8 -16.72 28.56 -35.47
C LEU A 8 -17.32 27.59 -34.45
N ILE A 9 -18.29 28.04 -33.64
CA ILE A 9 -19.08 27.24 -32.72
C ILE A 9 -20.12 26.41 -33.49
N ASP A 10 -20.82 27.02 -34.45
CA ASP A 10 -21.78 26.32 -35.31
C ASP A 10 -21.11 25.20 -36.13
N GLN A 11 -19.90 25.46 -36.64
CA GLN A 11 -19.10 24.46 -37.37
C GLN A 11 -18.59 23.32 -36.47
N TYR A 12 -18.48 23.56 -35.15
CA TYR A 12 -18.09 22.55 -34.16
C TYR A 12 -19.28 21.69 -33.72
N GLU A 13 -20.47 22.29 -33.63
CA GLU A 13 -21.72 21.59 -33.32
C GLU A 13 -22.18 20.71 -34.49
N GLU A 14 -21.91 21.11 -35.74
CA GLU A 14 -22.19 20.31 -36.94
C GLU A 14 -21.30 19.06 -37.05
N VAL A 15 -20.12 19.06 -36.44
CA VAL A 15 -19.24 17.88 -36.32
C VAL A 15 -19.70 16.94 -35.20
N LEU A 16 -20.49 17.43 -34.24
CA LEU A 16 -20.85 16.71 -33.01
C LEU A 16 -22.28 16.14 -32.97
N GLY A 17 -23.05 16.20 -34.06
CA GLY A 17 -24.40 15.66 -34.07
C GLY A 17 -24.83 14.98 -35.37
N GLU A 18 -24.84 13.64 -35.39
CA GLU A 18 -26.10 12.88 -35.46
C GLU A 18 -25.88 11.37 -35.17
N PRO A 19 -26.91 10.65 -34.70
CA PRO A 19 -26.77 9.49 -33.82
C PRO A 19 -26.67 8.16 -34.58
N ALA A 20 -25.71 7.32 -34.21
CA ALA A 20 -25.70 5.92 -34.58
C ALA A 20 -26.38 5.08 -33.49
N ALA A 21 -27.59 4.61 -33.78
CA ALA A 21 -28.27 3.58 -33.02
C ALA A 21 -27.59 2.21 -33.19
N SER A 22 -27.72 1.39 -32.14
CA SER A 22 -27.43 -0.06 -32.02
C SER A 22 -26.01 -0.47 -31.59
N GLY A 23 -25.95 -1.24 -30.48
CA GLY A 23 -24.82 -2.11 -30.17
C GLY A 23 -24.32 -2.04 -28.72
N SER A 24 -24.76 -3.01 -27.91
CA SER A 24 -24.25 -3.38 -26.58
C SER A 24 -24.26 -2.30 -25.49
N THR A 25 -25.20 -2.44 -24.54
CA THR A 25 -25.01 -2.00 -23.16
C THR A 25 -23.81 -2.73 -22.58
N SER A 26 -22.62 -2.18 -22.80
CA SER A 26 -21.51 -2.40 -21.88
C SER A 26 -21.93 -1.72 -20.57
N PRO A 27 -21.88 -2.39 -19.40
CA PRO A 27 -22.10 -1.68 -18.16
C PRO A 27 -21.06 -0.56 -18.11
N GLU A 28 -21.52 0.69 -18.05
CA GLU A 28 -20.67 1.80 -17.64
C GLU A 28 -19.96 1.33 -16.35
N PRO A 29 -18.63 1.51 -16.23
CA PRO A 29 -17.95 1.09 -15.01
C PRO A 29 -18.65 1.81 -13.85
N GLU A 30 -19.25 1.04 -12.93
CA GLU A 30 -19.85 1.59 -11.73
C GLU A 30 -18.85 2.57 -11.13
N THR A 31 -19.19 3.85 -11.17
CA THR A 31 -18.35 4.88 -10.55
C THR A 31 -18.37 4.59 -9.06
N VAL A 32 -17.32 3.93 -8.60
CA VAL A 32 -17.00 3.68 -7.19
C VAL A 32 -17.15 5.01 -6.46
N ARG A 33 -18.27 5.18 -5.73
CA ARG A 33 -18.43 6.33 -4.86
C ARG A 33 -17.57 6.08 -3.65
N LEU A 34 -16.34 6.59 -3.69
CA LEU A 34 -15.44 6.61 -2.54
C LEU A 34 -16.03 7.55 -1.47
N ASP A 35 -16.98 7.06 -0.68
CA ASP A 35 -17.41 7.74 0.54
C ASP A 35 -16.43 7.35 1.66
N MET A 36 -15.42 8.19 1.84
CA MET A 36 -14.42 8.04 2.89
C MET A 36 -15.06 7.93 4.29
N GLY A 37 -16.19 8.60 4.53
CA GLY A 37 -16.92 8.52 5.78
C GLY A 37 -17.50 7.13 6.00
N GLU A 38 -18.11 6.56 4.97
CA GLU A 38 -18.64 5.19 4.98
C GLU A 38 -17.54 4.15 5.15
N SER A 39 -16.44 4.25 4.39
CA SER A 39 -15.28 3.34 4.53
C SER A 39 -14.71 3.37 5.94
N CYS A 40 -14.58 4.56 6.55
CA CYS A 40 -14.10 4.69 7.93
C CYS A 40 -15.06 4.03 8.94
N GLN A 41 -16.37 4.23 8.78
CA GLN A 41 -17.38 3.63 9.66
C GLN A 41 -17.40 2.10 9.54
N MET A 42 -17.36 1.59 8.31
CA MET A 42 -17.33 0.15 8.04
C MET A 42 -16.06 -0.50 8.59
N PHE A 43 -14.90 0.11 8.38
CA PHE A 43 -13.64 -0.41 8.92
C PHE A 43 -13.62 -0.36 10.45
N ALA A 44 -14.12 0.71 11.08
CA ALA A 44 -14.26 0.78 12.53
C ALA A 44 -15.20 -0.30 13.08
N ALA A 45 -16.31 -0.58 12.39
CA ALA A 45 -17.21 -1.67 12.74
C ALA A 45 -16.52 -3.05 12.61
N ALA A 46 -15.77 -3.27 11.53
CA ALA A 46 -15.01 -4.50 11.31
C ALA A 46 -13.93 -4.74 12.39
N LEU A 47 -13.27 -3.67 12.86
CA LEU A 47 -12.34 -3.75 13.99
C LEU A 47 -13.04 -4.22 15.27
N ARG A 48 -14.20 -3.65 15.61
CA ARG A 48 -14.97 -4.10 16.78
C ARG A 48 -15.40 -5.56 16.67
N GLN A 49 -15.84 -5.99 15.48
CA GLN A 49 -16.21 -7.39 15.21
C GLN A 49 -15.02 -8.34 15.31
N SER A 50 -13.82 -7.86 14.97
CA SER A 50 -12.56 -8.60 15.12
C SER A 50 -11.95 -8.56 16.53
N ASN A 51 -12.71 -8.06 17.52
CA ASN A 51 -12.29 -7.89 18.91
C ASN A 51 -11.15 -6.86 19.10
N ILE A 52 -11.08 -5.84 18.25
CA ILE A 52 -10.13 -4.73 18.38
C ILE A 52 -10.91 -3.42 18.61
N GLU A 53 -10.63 -2.76 19.72
CA GLU A 53 -11.27 -1.50 20.11
C GLU A 53 -10.23 -0.60 20.76
N PHE A 54 -10.24 0.69 20.41
CA PHE A 54 -9.21 1.66 20.83
C PHE A 54 -9.80 2.67 21.81
N GLY A 55 -10.41 2.18 22.89
CA GLY A 55 -11.02 3.01 23.92
C GLY A 55 -12.16 3.88 23.41
N LYS A 56 -12.37 5.03 24.08
CA LYS A 56 -13.52 5.93 23.79
C LYS A 56 -13.40 6.64 22.44
N ARG A 57 -12.17 6.80 21.94
CA ARG A 57 -11.86 7.53 20.70
C ARG A 57 -11.63 6.58 19.52
N HIS A 58 -12.21 5.38 19.56
CA HIS A 58 -12.01 4.36 18.55
C HIS A 58 -12.31 4.86 17.13
N ASP A 59 -13.48 5.44 16.89
CA ASP A 59 -13.87 5.87 15.54
C ASP A 59 -12.99 7.03 15.03
N GLU A 60 -12.61 7.97 15.91
CA GLU A 60 -11.70 9.07 15.56
C GLU A 60 -10.30 8.57 15.19
N LEU A 61 -9.79 7.58 15.95
CA LEU A 61 -8.48 6.97 15.70
C LEU A 61 -8.50 6.23 14.36
N VAL A 62 -9.55 5.44 14.11
CA VAL A 62 -9.71 4.70 12.85
C VAL A 62 -9.81 5.66 11.68
N ALA A 63 -10.66 6.68 11.76
CA ALA A 63 -10.79 7.70 10.72
C ALA A 63 -9.46 8.42 10.45
N SER A 64 -8.70 8.75 11.50
CA SER A 64 -7.38 9.39 11.37
C SER A 64 -6.35 8.46 10.71
N PHE A 65 -6.38 7.16 11.03
CA PHE A 65 -5.51 6.17 10.42
C PHE A 65 -5.83 5.98 8.92
N VAL A 66 -7.11 5.84 8.56
CA VAL A 66 -7.51 5.72 7.15
C VAL A 66 -7.18 7.02 6.40
N ALA A 67 -7.43 8.19 6.99
CA ALA A 67 -7.04 9.49 6.42
C ALA A 67 -5.52 9.61 6.19
N ALA A 68 -4.71 9.05 7.09
CA ALA A 68 -3.25 9.00 6.92
C ALA A 68 -2.83 8.11 5.74
N LEU A 69 -3.49 6.96 5.54
CA LEU A 69 -3.22 6.06 4.41
C LEU A 69 -3.57 6.67 3.06
N VAL A 70 -4.73 7.32 2.95
CA VAL A 70 -5.18 7.90 1.67
C VAL A 70 -4.40 9.17 1.29
N SER A 71 -3.79 9.86 2.26
CA SER A 71 -3.06 11.10 2.01
C SER A 71 -1.58 10.90 1.67
N LYS A 72 -0.94 9.85 2.18
CA LYS A 72 0.44 9.47 1.80
C LYS A 72 0.59 7.95 1.73
N PRO A 73 1.40 7.44 0.78
CA PRO A 73 1.62 6.01 0.66
C PRO A 73 2.44 5.39 1.80
N LEU A 74 3.13 6.19 2.63
CA LEU A 74 3.88 5.72 3.79
C LEU A 74 3.26 6.27 5.08
N VAL A 75 2.85 5.38 5.98
CA VAL A 75 2.36 5.71 7.31
C VAL A 75 3.24 5.01 8.36
N ILE A 76 3.71 5.75 9.36
CA ILE A 76 4.48 5.23 10.49
C ILE A 76 3.60 5.30 11.74
N LEU A 77 3.32 4.16 12.34
CA LEU A 77 2.57 4.03 13.58
C LEU A 77 3.56 3.95 14.75
N THR A 78 3.53 4.94 15.64
CA THR A 78 4.41 4.99 16.82
C THR A 78 3.59 4.85 18.09
N GLY A 79 4.16 4.29 19.15
CA GLY A 79 3.53 4.22 20.46
C GLY A 79 4.11 3.10 21.32
N LEU A 80 3.62 2.97 22.55
CA LEU A 80 4.05 1.92 23.48
C LEU A 80 3.78 0.52 22.94
N SER A 81 4.56 -0.47 23.39
CA SER A 81 4.27 -1.87 23.09
C SER A 81 2.86 -2.25 23.57
N GLY A 82 2.18 -3.11 22.80
CA GLY A 82 0.81 -3.55 23.11
C GLY A 82 -0.31 -2.54 22.83
N SER A 83 -0.04 -1.36 22.25
CA SER A 83 -1.07 -0.36 21.92
C SER A 83 -1.94 -0.69 20.67
N GLY A 84 -1.67 -1.81 20.01
CA GLY A 84 -2.47 -2.32 18.89
C GLY A 84 -2.10 -1.79 17.49
N LYS A 85 -0.94 -1.13 17.34
CA LYS A 85 -0.39 -0.61 16.06
C LYS A 85 -0.36 -1.68 14.96
N THR A 86 0.31 -2.80 15.24
CA THR A 86 0.43 -3.91 14.30
C THR A 86 -0.93 -4.54 14.01
N GLN A 87 -1.83 -4.59 15.00
CA GLN A 87 -3.16 -5.17 14.83
C GLN A 87 -4.04 -4.31 13.90
N ILE A 88 -4.08 -2.99 14.04
CA ILE A 88 -4.88 -2.15 13.12
C ILE A 88 -4.42 -2.30 11.66
N ALA A 89 -3.11 -2.39 11.43
CA ALA A 89 -2.53 -2.50 10.09
C ALA A 89 -2.82 -3.87 9.46
N ILE A 90 -2.73 -4.94 10.27
CA ILE A 90 -3.14 -6.29 9.84
C ILE A 90 -4.62 -6.31 9.47
N ARG A 91 -5.50 -5.78 10.34
CA ARG A 91 -6.94 -5.76 10.06
C ARG A 91 -7.29 -4.91 8.86
N MET A 92 -6.58 -3.81 8.62
CA MET A 92 -6.74 -3.03 7.41
C MET A 92 -6.45 -3.89 6.19
N GLY A 93 -5.29 -4.53 6.12
CA GLY A 93 -4.93 -5.38 4.98
C GLY A 93 -5.86 -6.59 4.79
N GLU A 94 -6.42 -7.14 5.87
CA GLU A 94 -7.47 -8.17 5.78
C GLU A 94 -8.80 -7.62 5.25
N TRP A 95 -9.18 -6.41 5.68
CA TRP A 95 -10.36 -5.69 5.22
C TRP A 95 -10.25 -5.31 3.74
N LEU A 96 -9.04 -5.06 3.22
CA LEU A 96 -8.82 -4.89 1.77
C LEU A 96 -9.09 -6.18 0.96
N GLY A 97 -9.06 -7.34 1.62
CA GLY A 97 -9.37 -8.63 1.01
C GLY A 97 -8.21 -9.64 1.07
N MET A 98 -8.44 -10.81 0.48
CA MET A 98 -7.44 -11.88 0.50
C MET A 98 -6.23 -11.55 -0.37
N GLY A 99 -5.03 -11.81 0.15
CA GLY A 99 -3.77 -11.57 -0.58
C GLY A 99 -3.37 -10.09 -0.68
N ARG A 100 -4.11 -9.17 -0.02
CA ARG A 100 -3.83 -7.72 -0.01
C ARG A 100 -2.92 -7.26 1.12
N LEU A 101 -2.44 -8.18 1.95
CA LEU A 101 -1.56 -7.90 3.08
C LEU A 101 -0.29 -8.73 2.98
N TYR A 102 0.85 -8.08 3.17
CA TYR A 102 2.11 -8.78 3.49
C TYR A 102 2.72 -8.17 4.74
N VAL A 103 3.02 -9.03 5.72
CA VAL A 103 3.67 -8.62 6.97
C VAL A 103 5.14 -9.03 6.91
N ALA A 104 6.02 -8.05 6.83
CA ALA A 104 7.46 -8.22 6.89
C ALA A 104 7.95 -7.83 8.29
N ALA A 105 8.37 -8.82 9.08
CA ALA A 105 9.09 -8.57 10.33
C ALA A 105 10.50 -8.07 9.99
N VAL A 106 10.78 -6.80 10.29
CA VAL A 106 12.10 -6.21 10.07
C VAL A 106 13.08 -6.86 11.03
N ARG A 107 14.27 -7.19 10.53
CA ARG A 107 15.31 -7.84 11.31
C ARG A 107 16.54 -6.93 11.42
N PRO A 108 17.33 -7.03 12.51
CA PRO A 108 18.54 -6.22 12.68
C PRO A 108 19.59 -6.41 11.57
N ASP A 109 19.58 -7.54 10.86
CA ASP A 109 20.49 -7.84 9.75
C ASP A 109 20.10 -7.17 8.42
N TRP A 110 19.01 -6.39 8.38
CA TRP A 110 18.58 -5.64 7.21
C TRP A 110 19.47 -4.41 7.00
N THR A 111 20.61 -4.63 6.33
CA THR A 111 21.65 -3.61 6.14
C THR A 111 21.58 -2.86 4.81
N GLY A 112 20.76 -3.33 3.86
CA GLY A 112 20.63 -2.79 2.51
C GLY A 112 19.30 -3.15 1.85
N ALA A 113 19.08 -2.63 0.63
CA ALA A 113 17.82 -2.73 -0.08
C ALA A 113 17.44 -4.16 -0.49
N GLU A 114 18.40 -5.10 -0.47
CA GLU A 114 18.23 -6.50 -0.83
C GLU A 114 17.14 -7.18 0.01
N ALA A 115 16.90 -6.71 1.24
CA ALA A 115 15.82 -7.20 2.10
C ALA A 115 14.43 -6.98 1.49
N LEU A 116 14.26 -5.93 0.67
CA LEU A 116 12.99 -5.57 0.02
C LEU A 116 13.00 -5.75 -1.50
N PHE A 117 14.15 -5.63 -2.15
CA PHE A 117 14.31 -5.66 -3.62
C PHE A 117 15.05 -6.89 -4.13
N GLY A 118 15.57 -7.74 -3.24
CA GLY A 118 16.35 -8.90 -3.65
C GLY A 118 17.62 -8.53 -4.40
N TYR A 119 18.17 -9.50 -5.13
CA TYR A 119 19.39 -9.35 -5.90
C TYR A 119 19.49 -10.41 -7.01
N GLU A 120 20.37 -10.20 -7.97
CA GLU A 120 20.67 -11.18 -9.02
C GLU A 120 21.38 -12.41 -8.45
N ASP A 121 20.82 -13.59 -8.72
CA ASP A 121 21.37 -14.88 -8.33
C ASP A 121 22.31 -15.40 -9.43
N GLY A 122 23.58 -14.99 -9.33
CA GLY A 122 24.64 -15.37 -10.27
C GLY A 122 25.03 -16.86 -10.23
N LEU A 123 24.47 -17.65 -9.30
CA LEU A 123 24.72 -19.10 -9.24
C LEU A 123 23.81 -19.89 -10.18
N LYS A 124 22.73 -19.27 -10.68
CA LYS A 124 21.78 -19.90 -11.60
C LYS A 124 22.14 -19.58 -13.06
N PRO A 125 21.82 -20.49 -14.00
CA PRO A 125 22.10 -20.26 -15.41
C PRO A 125 21.27 -19.09 -15.96
N LEU A 126 21.90 -18.33 -16.86
CA LEU A 126 21.21 -17.36 -17.69
C LEU A 126 20.22 -18.07 -18.62
N VAL A 127 19.03 -17.50 -18.77
CA VAL A 127 18.04 -17.95 -19.76
C VAL A 127 17.71 -16.78 -20.66
N ASP A 128 17.97 -16.92 -21.96
CA ASP A 128 17.89 -15.84 -22.95
C ASP A 128 18.68 -14.59 -22.54
N GLY A 129 19.88 -14.78 -21.97
CA GLY A 129 20.75 -13.68 -21.50
C GLY A 129 20.29 -12.99 -20.20
N ARG A 130 19.22 -13.48 -19.56
CA ARG A 130 18.65 -12.87 -18.33
C ARG A 130 19.06 -13.65 -17.08
N ALA A 131 19.58 -12.93 -16.10
CA ALA A 131 19.93 -13.47 -14.79
C ALA A 131 18.69 -13.85 -13.98
N ALA A 132 18.81 -14.92 -13.21
CA ALA A 132 17.84 -15.25 -12.18
C ALA A 132 17.95 -14.26 -11.01
N TRP A 133 16.88 -14.10 -10.26
CA TRP A 133 16.83 -13.24 -9.08
C TRP A 133 16.44 -14.03 -7.84
N ALA A 134 17.09 -13.70 -6.73
CA ALA A 134 16.65 -14.05 -5.38
C ALA A 134 15.63 -13.00 -4.94
N VAL A 135 14.35 -13.32 -5.03
CA VAL A 135 13.22 -12.41 -4.76
C VAL A 135 12.70 -12.65 -3.34
N PRO A 136 12.82 -11.68 -2.41
CA PRO A 136 12.25 -11.81 -1.08
C PRO A 136 10.73 -11.58 -1.12
N GLY A 137 10.00 -12.06 -0.11
CA GLY A 137 8.54 -11.97 -0.07
C GLY A 137 7.97 -10.55 -0.21
N PRO A 138 8.54 -9.48 0.40
CA PRO A 138 8.10 -8.11 0.16
C PRO A 138 8.19 -7.70 -1.32
N MET A 139 9.22 -8.13 -2.04
CA MET A 139 9.38 -7.83 -3.47
C MET A 139 8.31 -8.54 -4.31
N GLU A 140 8.10 -9.84 -4.06
CA GLU A 140 7.06 -10.63 -4.73
C GLU A 140 5.66 -10.01 -4.51
N PHE A 141 5.41 -9.51 -3.30
CA PHE A 141 4.19 -8.79 -2.96
C PHE A 141 4.06 -7.46 -3.73
N MET A 142 5.12 -6.64 -3.79
CA MET A 142 5.11 -5.39 -4.58
C MET A 142 4.90 -5.65 -6.08
N LEU A 143 5.47 -6.73 -6.63
CA LEU A 143 5.24 -7.13 -8.02
C LEU A 143 3.82 -7.61 -8.28
N SER A 144 3.21 -8.28 -7.30
CA SER A 144 1.80 -8.66 -7.34
C SER A 144 0.91 -7.43 -7.35
N ALA A 145 1.18 -6.44 -6.49
CA ALA A 145 0.49 -5.16 -6.48
C ALA A 145 0.63 -4.39 -7.79
N ALA A 146 1.83 -4.41 -8.40
CA ALA A 146 2.07 -3.81 -9.71
C ALA A 146 1.24 -4.45 -10.84
N SER A 147 0.97 -5.75 -10.73
CA SER A 147 0.23 -6.53 -11.74
C SER A 147 -1.28 -6.45 -11.55
N ASP A 148 -1.75 -6.00 -10.38
CA ASP A 148 -3.16 -5.83 -10.05
C ASP A 148 -3.41 -4.39 -9.56
N SER A 149 -3.30 -3.43 -10.47
CA SER A 149 -3.39 -1.99 -10.18
C SER A 149 -4.79 -1.52 -9.77
N GLY A 150 -5.82 -2.34 -9.97
CA GLY A 150 -7.22 -2.00 -9.67
C GLY A 150 -7.61 -2.17 -8.21
N ASN A 151 -6.74 -2.77 -7.39
CA ASN A 151 -7.04 -3.11 -6.00
C ASN A 151 -5.94 -2.62 -5.06
N PRO A 152 -6.25 -2.13 -3.85
CA PRO A 152 -5.26 -1.67 -2.89
C PRO A 152 -4.50 -2.83 -2.22
N TYR A 153 -3.23 -2.58 -1.90
CA TYR A 153 -2.33 -3.50 -1.20
C TYR A 153 -1.68 -2.80 -0.01
N LEU A 154 -1.44 -3.55 1.06
CA LEU A 154 -0.77 -3.06 2.27
C LEU A 154 0.47 -3.90 2.58
N LEU A 155 1.64 -3.28 2.50
CA LEU A 155 2.90 -3.82 3.00
C LEU A 155 3.14 -3.30 4.42
N LEU A 156 3.11 -4.20 5.39
CA LEU A 156 3.38 -3.90 6.80
C LEU A 156 4.83 -4.24 7.13
N LEU A 157 5.63 -3.24 7.51
CA LEU A 157 6.97 -3.38 8.06
C LEU A 157 6.86 -3.35 9.59
N ASP A 158 6.81 -4.53 10.21
CA ASP A 158 6.66 -4.65 11.66
C ASP A 158 8.01 -4.41 12.35
N GLU A 159 8.00 -3.60 13.41
CA GLU A 159 9.20 -3.13 14.13
C GLU A 159 10.22 -2.50 13.18
N MET A 160 9.72 -1.55 12.37
CA MET A 160 10.45 -0.93 11.27
C MET A 160 11.81 -0.34 11.69
N ASN A 161 11.92 0.09 12.95
CA ASN A 161 13.11 0.71 13.54
C ASN A 161 14.14 -0.27 14.13
N LEU A 162 13.94 -1.60 14.01
CA LEU A 162 14.95 -2.59 14.42
C LEU A 162 16.22 -2.55 13.57
N ALA A 163 16.12 -2.02 12.35
CA ALA A 163 17.25 -1.78 11.46
C ALA A 163 17.28 -0.32 11.01
N HIS A 164 18.41 0.11 10.45
CA HIS A 164 18.55 1.44 9.87
C HIS A 164 17.65 1.61 8.65
N VAL A 165 16.46 2.19 8.86
CA VAL A 165 15.41 2.33 7.85
C VAL A 165 15.90 2.96 6.57
N GLU A 166 16.72 4.00 6.66
CA GLU A 166 17.28 4.69 5.49
C GLU A 166 18.16 3.81 4.60
N ARG A 167 18.67 2.68 5.11
CA ARG A 167 19.52 1.78 4.33
C ARG A 167 18.67 0.80 3.53
N TYR A 168 17.85 0.01 4.21
CA TYR A 168 17.06 -1.02 3.54
C TYR A 168 15.85 -0.45 2.78
N PHE A 169 15.38 0.75 3.15
CA PHE A 169 14.23 1.41 2.56
C PHE A 169 14.62 2.49 1.54
N ALA A 170 15.91 2.65 1.23
CA ALA A 170 16.44 3.72 0.39
C ALA A 170 15.76 3.82 -0.99
N ASP A 171 15.68 2.70 -1.71
CA ASP A 171 15.09 2.65 -3.05
C ASP A 171 13.57 2.91 -3.03
N VAL A 172 12.88 2.53 -1.94
CA VAL A 172 11.46 2.86 -1.76
C VAL A 172 11.29 4.36 -1.57
N LEU A 173 12.07 4.98 -0.66
CA LEU A 173 12.02 6.42 -0.40
C LEU A 173 12.34 7.23 -1.66
N SER A 174 13.35 6.81 -2.42
CA SER A 174 13.74 7.46 -3.68
C SER A 174 12.67 7.31 -4.76
N GLY A 175 12.09 6.11 -4.90
CA GLY A 175 11.00 5.85 -5.84
C GLY A 175 9.73 6.65 -5.51
N MET A 176 9.38 6.75 -4.24
CA MET A 176 8.23 7.54 -3.76
C MET A 176 8.40 9.04 -4.05
N GLU A 177 9.60 9.58 -3.88
CA GLU A 177 9.87 11.01 -4.08
C GLU A 177 9.95 11.39 -5.55
N SER A 178 10.67 10.59 -6.34
CA SER A 178 10.97 10.91 -7.74
C SER A 178 9.89 10.45 -8.72
N GLY A 179 9.06 9.48 -8.31
CA GLY A 179 8.14 8.75 -9.19
C GLY A 179 8.85 7.92 -10.26
N GLN A 180 10.19 7.82 -10.22
CA GLN A 180 10.97 7.11 -11.22
C GLN A 180 10.89 5.59 -11.01
N PRO A 181 11.09 4.80 -12.07
CA PRO A 181 11.15 3.34 -11.96
C PRO A 181 12.29 2.88 -11.04
N CYS A 182 11.95 2.23 -9.92
CA CYS A 182 12.93 1.67 -8.98
C CYS A 182 12.80 0.16 -8.79
N LEU A 183 11.59 -0.41 -8.92
CA LEU A 183 11.31 -1.84 -8.72
C LEU A 183 11.71 -2.65 -9.96
N PRO A 184 12.62 -3.64 -9.85
CA PRO A 184 12.93 -4.55 -10.96
C PRO A 184 11.66 -5.24 -11.49
N ASN A 185 11.42 -5.16 -12.80
CA ASN A 185 10.23 -5.70 -13.44
C ASN A 185 10.40 -7.21 -13.68
N LEU A 186 10.26 -8.00 -12.62
CA LEU A 186 10.50 -9.43 -12.66
C LEU A 186 9.22 -10.21 -12.94
N VAL A 187 9.38 -11.33 -13.64
CA VAL A 187 8.35 -12.35 -13.86
C VAL A 187 8.89 -13.71 -13.49
N LYS A 188 8.03 -14.57 -12.95
CA LYS A 188 8.38 -15.94 -12.59
C LYS A 188 8.30 -16.84 -13.83
N GLY A 189 9.42 -17.45 -14.19
CA GLY A 189 9.50 -18.41 -15.30
C GLY A 189 8.87 -19.76 -14.97
N ALA A 190 8.73 -20.61 -15.99
CA ALA A 190 8.23 -21.98 -15.82
C ALA A 190 9.17 -22.86 -14.98
N ASP A 191 10.46 -22.50 -14.91
CA ASP A 191 11.46 -23.12 -14.04
C ASP A 191 11.39 -22.62 -12.58
N GLY A 192 10.41 -21.78 -12.25
CA GLY A 192 10.20 -21.21 -10.93
C GLY A 192 11.14 -20.06 -10.57
N ALA A 193 12.10 -19.72 -11.43
CA ALA A 193 13.04 -18.63 -11.18
C ALA A 193 12.49 -17.29 -11.70
N TRP A 194 12.70 -16.25 -10.89
CA TRP A 194 12.37 -14.88 -11.26
C TRP A 194 13.44 -14.31 -12.19
N ARG A 195 13.02 -13.65 -13.27
CA ARG A 195 13.91 -12.97 -14.22
C ARG A 195 13.26 -11.68 -14.69
N VAL A 196 14.07 -10.74 -15.18
CA VAL A 196 13.56 -9.53 -15.82
C VAL A 196 12.63 -9.91 -16.97
N ARG A 197 11.50 -9.20 -17.04
CA ARG A 197 10.50 -9.39 -18.09
C ARG A 197 11.15 -9.19 -19.46
N PRO A 198 10.99 -10.12 -20.42
CA PRO A 198 11.68 -10.03 -21.70
C PRO A 198 11.17 -8.89 -22.59
N GLN A 199 9.95 -8.40 -22.34
CA GLN A 199 9.32 -7.32 -23.09
C GLN A 199 8.80 -6.29 -22.09
N GLY A 200 9.40 -5.10 -22.09
CA GLY A 200 9.08 -4.00 -21.19
C GLY A 200 10.33 -3.36 -20.59
N PRO A 201 10.17 -2.33 -19.75
CA PRO A 201 11.28 -1.72 -19.06
C PRO A 201 11.84 -2.67 -17.98
N ASP A 202 13.15 -2.62 -17.76
CA ASP A 202 13.84 -3.42 -16.73
C ASP A 202 13.36 -3.10 -15.31
N ARG A 203 12.89 -1.87 -15.10
CA ARG A 203 12.33 -1.39 -13.85
C ARG A 203 10.97 -0.72 -14.07
N ILE A 204 10.12 -0.79 -13.06
CA ILE A 204 8.83 -0.13 -12.98
C ILE A 204 8.77 0.78 -11.74
N PRO A 205 7.93 1.83 -11.75
CA PRO A 205 7.67 2.62 -10.55
C PRO A 205 7.06 1.76 -9.44
N LEU A 206 7.11 2.25 -8.20
CA LEU A 206 6.32 1.63 -7.13
C LEU A 206 4.82 1.65 -7.51
N PRO A 207 4.08 0.58 -7.19
CA PRO A 207 2.65 0.51 -7.49
C PRO A 207 1.90 1.63 -6.78
N ARG A 208 1.03 2.36 -7.50
CA ARG A 208 0.26 3.48 -6.91
C ARG A 208 -0.81 3.01 -5.91
N ASN A 209 -1.20 1.76 -6.01
CA ASN A 209 -2.13 1.05 -5.14
C ASN A 209 -1.44 0.39 -3.93
N LEU A 210 -0.14 0.63 -3.71
CA LEU A 210 0.59 0.10 -2.56
C LEU A 210 0.67 1.14 -1.44
N TRP A 211 0.07 0.80 -0.30
CA TRP A 211 0.34 1.45 0.98
C TRP A 211 1.41 0.69 1.76
N ILE A 212 2.27 1.45 2.44
CA ILE A 212 3.30 0.92 3.31
C ILE A 212 3.05 1.45 4.71
N VAL A 213 2.93 0.53 5.67
CA VAL A 213 2.75 0.85 7.08
C VAL A 213 3.96 0.35 7.84
N GLY A 214 4.64 1.23 8.58
CA GLY A 214 5.71 0.85 9.51
C GLY A 214 5.23 0.95 10.95
N THR A 215 5.49 -0.06 11.79
CA THR A 215 5.22 0.03 13.24
C THR A 215 6.51 0.28 14.01
N VAL A 216 6.41 1.07 15.08
CA VAL A 216 7.57 1.51 15.87
C VAL A 216 7.21 1.50 17.34
N ASN A 217 7.96 0.73 18.12
CA ASN A 217 7.89 0.76 19.58
C ASN A 217 8.79 1.88 20.13
N VAL A 218 8.20 2.79 20.90
CA VAL A 218 8.87 3.99 21.45
C VAL A 218 9.64 3.68 22.75
N ASP A 219 9.20 2.66 23.47
CA ASP A 219 9.79 2.15 24.71
C ASP A 219 11.09 1.36 24.50
N GLU A 220 11.21 0.68 23.36
CA GLU A 220 12.35 -0.20 23.06
C GLU A 220 13.34 0.38 22.04
N THR A 221 13.14 1.63 21.58
CA THR A 221 13.75 2.17 20.33
C THR A 221 15.23 1.83 20.13
N THR A 222 15.53 1.15 19.02
CA THR A 222 16.91 0.76 18.66
C THR A 222 17.59 1.77 17.73
N TYR A 223 16.86 2.36 16.77
CA TYR A 223 17.36 3.40 15.87
C TYR A 223 16.36 4.54 15.68
N MET A 224 16.87 5.79 15.65
CA MET A 224 16.05 6.96 15.30
C MET A 224 15.91 7.08 13.78
N PHE A 225 14.74 7.57 13.32
CA PHE A 225 14.52 7.92 11.93
C PHE A 225 15.20 9.25 11.59
N SER A 226 15.80 9.37 10.40
CA SER A 226 16.16 10.70 9.91
C SER A 226 14.94 11.52 9.47
N PRO A 227 15.11 12.85 9.40
CA PRO A 227 14.11 13.74 8.82
C PRO A 227 13.65 13.30 7.42
N LYS A 228 14.54 12.71 6.61
CA LYS A 228 14.18 12.26 5.25
C LYS A 228 13.07 11.22 5.25
N VAL A 229 13.08 10.30 6.21
CA VAL A 229 12.02 9.29 6.35
C VAL A 229 10.74 9.95 6.84
N LEU A 230 10.84 10.78 7.88
CA LEU A 230 9.69 11.41 8.52
C LEU A 230 8.97 12.40 7.61
N ASP A 231 9.68 13.14 6.77
CA ASP A 231 9.09 14.09 5.81
C ASP A 231 8.18 13.38 4.77
N ARG A 232 8.57 12.15 4.40
CA ARG A 232 7.88 11.33 3.39
C ARG A 232 6.78 10.46 3.98
N ALA A 233 6.72 10.33 5.30
CA ALA A 233 5.70 9.57 6.02
C ALA A 233 4.59 10.47 6.57
N ASN A 234 3.43 9.87 6.83
CA ASN A 234 2.52 10.35 7.87
C ASN A 234 2.88 9.63 9.16
N THR A 235 3.25 10.37 10.21
CA THR A 235 3.52 9.78 11.52
C THR A 235 2.27 9.86 12.37
N PHE A 236 1.79 8.72 12.84
CA PHE A 236 0.59 8.59 13.64
C PHE A 236 0.92 7.97 15.00
N GLU A 237 0.76 8.77 16.06
CA GLU A 237 1.08 8.35 17.42
C GLU A 237 -0.14 7.72 18.12
N PHE A 238 -0.03 6.43 18.43
CA PHE A 238 -0.99 5.67 19.22
C PHE A 238 -0.88 6.06 20.70
N ARG A 239 -1.70 7.03 21.10
CA ARG A 239 -1.94 7.39 22.49
C ARG A 239 -3.20 6.71 23.00
N VAL A 240 -3.10 5.44 23.33
CA VAL A 240 -4.17 4.71 24.03
C VAL A 240 -3.78 4.71 25.52
N PRO A 241 -4.52 5.42 26.39
CA PRO A 241 -4.28 5.38 27.83
C PRO A 241 -4.35 3.95 28.36
N THR A 242 -3.41 3.55 29.22
CA THR A 242 -3.30 2.17 29.73
C THR A 242 -4.56 1.70 30.46
N ASP A 243 -5.32 2.62 31.06
CA ASP A 243 -6.60 2.39 31.73
C ASP A 243 -7.78 2.15 30.75
N GLU A 244 -7.63 2.54 29.49
CA GLU A 244 -8.62 2.30 28.43
C GLU A 244 -8.35 1.02 27.62
N ILE A 245 -7.17 0.42 27.78
CA ILE A 245 -6.88 -0.92 27.23
C ILE A 245 -7.71 -1.92 28.05
N ARG A 246 -8.87 -2.30 27.50
CA ARG A 246 -9.82 -3.19 28.17
C ARG A 246 -9.11 -4.45 28.69
N THR A 247 -9.27 -4.71 29.98
CA THR A 247 -8.73 -5.85 30.73
C THR A 247 -9.32 -7.21 30.31
N ILE A 248 -10.16 -7.24 29.26
CA ILE A 248 -10.74 -8.45 28.68
C ILE A 248 -9.94 -8.77 27.43
N TRP A 249 -8.88 -9.57 27.60
CA TRP A 249 -8.04 -10.10 26.53
C TRP A 249 -8.86 -11.08 25.66
N ARG A 250 -9.58 -10.55 24.66
CA ARG A 250 -10.12 -11.38 23.58
C ARG A 250 -9.07 -11.45 22.48
N LYS A 251 -8.74 -12.67 22.04
CA LYS A 251 -7.79 -12.87 20.95
C LYS A 251 -8.36 -12.19 19.68
N PRO A 252 -7.61 -11.30 19.02
CA PRO A 252 -8.04 -10.72 17.76
C PRO A 252 -8.38 -11.80 16.74
N THR A 253 -9.51 -11.62 16.06
CA THR A 253 -9.95 -12.49 14.96
C THR A 253 -9.74 -11.81 13.62
N ARG A 254 -9.81 -12.56 12.52
CA ARG A 254 -9.68 -12.00 11.19
C ARG A 254 -10.81 -11.01 10.89
N CYS A 255 -10.52 -9.88 10.23
CA CYS A 255 -11.56 -9.04 9.63
C CYS A 255 -12.12 -9.70 8.37
N GLU A 256 -13.42 -9.54 8.15
CA GLU A 256 -14.03 -9.81 6.84
C GLU A 256 -13.62 -8.70 5.85
N ALA A 257 -13.61 -9.03 4.57
CA ALA A 257 -13.32 -8.06 3.52
C ALA A 257 -14.41 -6.98 3.48
N GLY A 258 -14.01 -5.73 3.28
CA GLY A 258 -14.91 -4.60 3.05
C GLY A 258 -15.65 -4.72 1.73
N ASP A 259 -16.64 -3.85 1.54
CA ASP A 259 -17.33 -3.72 0.26
C ASP A 259 -16.31 -3.31 -0.83
N PRO A 260 -16.17 -4.06 -1.94
CA PRO A 260 -15.28 -3.71 -3.04
C PRO A 260 -15.53 -2.31 -3.63
N ALA A 261 -16.74 -1.76 -3.48
CA ALA A 261 -17.07 -0.40 -3.92
C ALA A 261 -16.56 0.71 -2.97
N LEU A 262 -15.98 0.35 -1.83
CA LEU A 262 -15.51 1.27 -0.78
C LEU A 262 -14.04 1.08 -0.39
N VAL A 263 -13.38 0.08 -0.98
CA VAL A 263 -12.00 -0.36 -0.70
C VAL A 263 -11.03 0.18 -1.75
#